data_AF-A0A7K5YMJ3-F1
#
_entry.id   AF-A0A7K5YMJ3-F1
#
_cell.length_a   1.000
_cell.length_b   1.000
_cell.length_c   1.000
_cell.angle_alpha   90.00
_cell.angle_beta   90.00
_cell.angle_gamma   90.00
#
_symmetry.space_group_name_H-M   'P 1'
#
loop_
_entity.id
_entity.type
_entity.pdbx_description
1 polymer ?
#
loop_
_entity_poly.entity_id
_entity_poly.type
_entity_poly.pdbx_seq_one_letter_code
_entity_poly.pdbx_strand_id
1 'polypeptide(L)'
;LESQTLLLTYLGLKAEKNLAELEKKAEKNLLMLCEEKERQQEKLYELKREILLKEREQRLDEALDKQMEMLTALVPVCERFKEQYKSFAASLDATRHELPIKNIYIKGDKLAYLDELQKRLTITQELLTEVMPSHSEESAKAFSVLKELKETSQKLDKELQRSFTQVQNLSCEVSKEVSLRNQQICEDNHGLDVVKHWYFN
;
A
#
# COMPACT_ATOMS: atom_id res chain seq x y z
N LEU A 1 22.26 84.99 5.72
CA LEU A 1 22.25 83.68 6.41
C LEU A 1 21.06 82.82 5.97
N GLU A 2 19.83 83.32 5.99
CA GLU A 2 18.61 82.52 5.70
C GLU A 2 18.59 81.86 4.31
N SER A 3 19.08 82.54 3.26
CA SER A 3 19.12 81.97 1.90
C SER A 3 20.10 80.80 1.74
N GLN A 4 21.21 80.81 2.47
CA GLN A 4 22.19 79.71 2.47
C GLN A 4 21.66 78.51 3.23
N THR A 5 20.96 78.74 4.35
CA THR A 5 20.31 77.68 5.12
C THR A 5 19.23 76.99 4.29
N LEU A 6 18.39 77.74 3.59
CA LEU A 6 17.34 77.19 2.71
C LEU A 6 17.91 76.34 1.57
N LEU A 7 19.03 76.77 0.96
CA LEU A 7 19.69 76.01 -0.10
C LEU A 7 20.28 74.69 0.43
N LEU A 8 20.91 74.74 1.61
CA LEU A 8 21.50 73.56 2.24
C LEU A 8 20.42 72.53 2.63
N THR A 9 19.29 72.98 3.20
CA THR A 9 18.17 72.09 3.53
C THR A 9 17.52 71.49 2.30
N TYR A 10 17.34 72.27 1.23
CA TYR A 10 16.84 71.74 -0.06
C TYR A 10 17.77 70.67 -0.64
N LEU A 11 19.09 70.91 -0.61
CA LEU A 11 20.08 69.92 -1.08
C LEU A 11 20.07 68.65 -0.23
N GLY A 12 19.93 68.78 1.09
CA GLY A 12 19.76 67.64 2.01
C GLY A 12 18.54 66.80 1.67
N LEU A 13 17.36 67.44 1.57
CA LEU A 13 16.11 66.76 1.21
C LEU A 13 16.18 66.08 -0.18
N LYS A 14 16.84 66.71 -1.15
CA LYS A 14 17.05 66.12 -2.48
C LYS A 14 17.97 64.91 -2.44
N ALA A 15 19.03 64.95 -1.64
CA ALA A 15 19.93 63.82 -1.43
C ALA A 15 19.21 62.64 -0.75
N GLU A 16 18.44 62.92 0.31
CA GLU A 16 17.62 61.91 1.01
C GLU A 16 16.61 61.26 0.08
N LYS A 17 15.91 62.04 -0.75
CA LYS A 17 14.96 61.50 -1.74
C LYS A 17 15.64 60.56 -2.74
N ASN A 18 16.78 60.98 -3.30
CA ASN A 18 17.53 60.16 -4.26
C ASN A 18 18.06 58.88 -3.60
N LEU A 19 18.52 58.98 -2.35
CA LEU A 19 18.98 57.84 -1.57
C LEU A 19 17.84 56.85 -1.31
N ALA A 20 16.66 57.33 -0.89
CA ALA A 20 15.49 56.48 -0.70
C ALA A 20 15.03 55.77 -1.99
N GLU A 21 15.12 56.44 -3.14
CA GLU A 21 14.84 55.82 -4.44
C GLU A 21 15.84 54.73 -4.80
N LEU A 22 17.13 54.94 -4.50
CA LEU A 22 18.18 53.93 -4.70
C LEU A 22 18.03 52.75 -3.75
N GLU A 23 17.73 53.00 -2.47
CA GLU A 23 17.48 51.96 -1.46
C GLU A 23 16.28 51.10 -1.87
N LYS A 24 15.16 51.72 -2.25
CA LYS A 24 13.97 51.00 -2.73
C LYS A 24 14.29 50.13 -3.95
N LYS A 25 15.15 50.60 -4.86
CA LYS A 25 15.57 49.81 -6.02
C LYS A 25 16.49 48.66 -5.60
N ALA A 26 17.40 48.89 -4.66
CA ALA A 26 18.28 47.86 -4.13
C ALA A 26 17.49 46.77 -3.38
N GLU A 27 16.52 47.14 -2.54
CA GLU A 27 15.63 46.21 -1.83
C GLU A 27 14.85 45.33 -2.80
N LYS A 28 14.26 45.93 -3.85
CA LYS A 28 13.57 45.15 -4.89
C LYS A 28 14.48 44.17 -5.60
N ASN A 29 15.70 44.59 -5.93
CA ASN A 29 16.68 43.71 -6.57
C ASN A 29 17.11 42.57 -5.64
N LEU A 30 17.29 42.84 -4.35
CA LEU A 30 17.60 41.81 -3.35
C LEU A 30 16.47 40.80 -3.21
N LEU A 31 15.21 41.28 -3.19
CA LEU A 31 14.04 40.39 -3.12
C LEU A 31 13.99 39.44 -4.33
N MET A 32 14.12 39.97 -5.55
CA MET A 32 14.13 39.14 -6.77
C MET A 32 15.27 38.11 -6.75
N LEU A 33 16.44 38.49 -6.22
CA LEU A 33 17.59 37.58 -6.12
C LEU A 33 17.36 36.47 -5.08
N CYS A 34 16.69 36.80 -3.96
CA CYS A 34 16.29 35.80 -2.97
C CYS A 34 15.28 34.80 -3.55
N GLU A 35 14.24 35.29 -4.24
CA GLU A 35 13.23 34.43 -4.89
C GLU A 35 13.87 33.50 -5.94
N GLU A 36 14.77 34.03 -6.79
CA GLU A 36 15.45 33.21 -7.79
C GLU A 36 16.40 32.20 -7.15
N LYS A 37 17.07 32.56 -6.06
CA LYS A 37 17.92 31.63 -5.29
C LYS A 37 17.09 30.48 -4.72
N GLU A 38 15.93 30.76 -4.12
CA GLU A 38 15.02 29.74 -3.59
C GLU A 38 14.55 28.80 -4.70
N ARG A 39 14.10 29.36 -5.83
CA ARG A 39 13.70 28.59 -7.01
C ARG A 39 14.81 27.67 -7.53
N GLN A 40 16.05 28.15 -7.57
CA GLN A 40 17.19 27.34 -8.00
C GLN A 40 17.53 26.25 -6.98
N GLN A 41 17.41 26.55 -5.69
CA GLN A 41 17.67 25.60 -4.63
C GLN A 41 16.66 24.45 -4.62
N GLU A 42 15.37 24.73 -4.84
CA GLU A 42 14.34 23.71 -5.01
C GLU A 42 14.64 22.77 -6.18
N LYS A 43 14.93 23.34 -7.36
CA LYS A 43 15.31 22.57 -8.55
C LYS A 43 16.53 21.68 -8.32
N LEU A 44 17.53 22.17 -7.58
CA LEU A 44 18.71 21.39 -7.23
C LEU A 44 18.34 20.19 -6.38
N TYR A 45 17.47 20.37 -5.38
CA TYR A 45 17.01 19.27 -4.54
C TYR A 45 16.20 18.23 -5.32
N GLU A 46 15.33 18.67 -6.23
CA GLU A 46 14.58 17.79 -7.12
C GLU A 46 15.52 16.96 -8.00
N LEU A 47 16.44 17.61 -8.71
CA LEU A 47 17.42 16.93 -9.56
C LEU A 47 18.30 15.95 -8.77
N LYS A 48 18.75 16.34 -7.57
CA LYS A 48 19.54 15.45 -6.70
C LYS A 48 18.74 14.23 -6.29
N ARG A 49 17.45 14.39 -5.98
CA ARG A 49 16.56 13.28 -5.64
C ARG A 49 16.37 12.35 -6.84
N GLU A 50 16.14 12.89 -8.03
CA GLU A 50 15.99 12.09 -9.26
C GLU A 50 17.24 11.27 -9.58
N ILE A 51 18.43 11.86 -9.46
CA ILE A 51 19.69 11.15 -9.69
C ILE A 51 19.84 9.98 -8.71
N LEU A 52 19.60 10.22 -7.41
CA LEU A 52 19.70 9.17 -6.39
C LEU A 52 18.68 8.03 -6.62
N LEU A 53 17.48 8.36 -7.11
CA LEU A 53 16.48 7.35 -7.45
C LEU A 53 16.95 6.50 -8.64
N LYS A 54 17.41 7.14 -9.73
CA LYS A 54 17.93 6.44 -10.90
C LYS A 54 19.13 5.54 -10.57
N GLU A 55 20.06 6.01 -9.75
CA GLU A 55 21.18 5.18 -9.28
C GLU A 55 20.71 3.96 -8.48
N ARG A 56 19.66 4.10 -7.67
CA ARG A 56 19.10 2.99 -6.90
C ARG A 56 18.38 1.99 -7.79
N GLU A 57 17.62 2.47 -8.78
CA GLU A 57 16.96 1.62 -9.78
C GLU A 57 17.98 0.81 -10.57
N GLN A 58 19.04 1.45 -11.08
CA GLN A 58 20.11 0.76 -11.79
C GLN A 58 20.78 -0.34 -10.94
N ARG A 59 21.07 -0.06 -9.66
CA ARG A 59 21.63 -1.09 -8.76
C ARG A 59 20.67 -2.24 -8.52
N LEU A 60 19.36 -1.98 -8.51
CA LEU A 60 18.35 -3.03 -8.36
C LEU A 60 18.28 -3.88 -9.62
N ASP A 61 18.29 -3.26 -10.80
CA ASP A 61 18.27 -3.95 -12.09
C ASP A 61 19.51 -4.84 -12.24
N GLU A 62 20.71 -4.32 -11.93
CA GLU A 62 21.95 -5.12 -11.94
C GLU A 62 21.90 -6.32 -10.97
N ALA A 63 21.22 -6.17 -9.82
CA ALA A 63 21.06 -7.26 -8.86
C ALA A 63 20.05 -8.30 -9.37
N LEU A 64 18.97 -7.86 -10.01
CA LEU A 64 17.97 -8.73 -10.63
C LEU A 64 18.58 -9.51 -11.79
N ASP A 65 19.39 -8.88 -12.65
CA ASP A 65 20.08 -9.56 -13.74
C ASP A 65 20.99 -10.67 -13.23
N LYS A 66 21.79 -10.40 -12.18
CA LYS A 66 22.62 -11.43 -11.53
C LYS A 66 21.81 -12.59 -10.96
N GLN A 67 20.65 -12.30 -10.35
CA GLN A 67 19.74 -13.33 -9.85
C GLN A 67 19.14 -14.15 -10.99
N MET A 68 18.75 -13.50 -12.09
CA MET A 68 18.23 -14.16 -13.28
C MET A 68 19.27 -15.06 -13.92
N GLU A 69 20.52 -14.62 -14.06
CA GLU A 69 21.62 -15.45 -14.59
C GLU A 69 21.83 -16.71 -13.73
N MET A 70 21.89 -16.57 -12.40
CA MET A 70 22.03 -17.68 -11.47
C MET A 70 20.86 -18.67 -11.58
N LEU A 71 19.63 -18.17 -11.57
CA LEU A 71 18.42 -19.00 -11.66
C LEU A 71 18.34 -19.72 -13.01
N THR A 72 18.68 -19.03 -14.10
CA THR A 72 18.69 -19.59 -15.45
C THR A 72 19.66 -20.78 -15.56
N ALA A 73 20.83 -20.69 -14.94
CA ALA A 73 21.78 -21.80 -14.88
C ALA A 73 21.26 -22.99 -14.06
N LEU A 74 20.38 -22.75 -13.08
CA LEU A 74 19.81 -23.79 -12.22
C LEU A 74 18.65 -24.54 -12.88
N VAL A 75 17.88 -23.90 -13.77
CA VAL A 75 16.76 -24.51 -14.51
C VAL A 75 17.10 -25.87 -15.13
N PRO A 76 18.17 -26.03 -15.94
CA PRO A 76 18.50 -27.33 -16.53
C PRO A 76 18.94 -28.37 -15.49
N VAL A 77 19.51 -27.95 -14.36
CA VAL A 77 19.88 -28.85 -13.25
C VAL A 77 18.62 -29.38 -12.57
N CYS A 78 17.64 -28.52 -12.31
CA CYS A 78 16.35 -28.90 -11.75
C CYS A 78 15.57 -29.86 -12.66
N GLU A 79 15.57 -29.62 -13.98
CA GLU A 79 14.92 -30.53 -14.93
C GLU A 79 15.62 -31.90 -14.99
N ARG A 80 16.95 -31.94 -14.97
CA ARG A 80 17.70 -33.21 -14.88
C ARG A 80 17.40 -33.94 -13.58
N PHE A 81 17.39 -33.22 -12.45
CA PHE A 81 17.08 -33.80 -11.15
C PHE A 81 15.66 -34.39 -11.12
N LYS A 82 14.69 -33.69 -11.71
CA LYS A 82 13.30 -34.16 -11.83
C LYS A 82 13.20 -35.45 -12.64
N GLU A 83 13.88 -35.55 -13.76
CA GLU A 83 13.91 -36.78 -14.57
C GLU A 83 14.64 -37.93 -13.84
N GLN A 84 15.76 -37.64 -13.16
CA GLN A 84 16.44 -38.62 -12.31
C GLN A 84 15.55 -39.13 -11.18
N TYR A 85 14.81 -38.24 -10.52
CA TYR A 85 13.88 -38.61 -9.45
C TYR A 85 12.73 -39.48 -9.97
N LYS A 86 12.15 -39.14 -11.13
CA LYS A 86 11.12 -39.98 -11.78
C LYS A 86 11.66 -41.37 -12.10
N SER A 87 12.86 -41.46 -12.67
CA SER A 87 13.51 -42.74 -12.97
C SER A 87 13.77 -43.55 -11.69
N PHE A 88 14.26 -42.91 -10.63
CA PHE A 88 14.46 -43.55 -9.34
C PHE A 88 13.16 -44.06 -8.73
N ALA A 89 12.11 -43.23 -8.73
CA ALA A 89 10.78 -43.62 -8.24
C ALA A 89 10.22 -44.80 -9.03
N ALA A 90 10.35 -44.81 -10.36
CA ALA A 90 9.93 -45.92 -11.21
C ALA A 90 10.74 -47.19 -10.93
N SER A 91 12.05 -47.10 -10.73
CA SER A 91 12.88 -48.26 -10.35
C SER A 91 12.52 -48.80 -8.96
N LEU A 92 12.26 -47.92 -7.98
CA LEU A 92 11.82 -48.31 -6.65
C LEU A 92 10.45 -49.00 -6.69
N ASP A 93 9.52 -48.47 -7.47
CA ASP A 93 8.18 -49.03 -7.67
C ASP A 93 8.25 -50.39 -8.38
N ALA A 94 9.04 -50.51 -9.44
CA ALA A 94 9.33 -51.79 -10.11
C ALA A 94 9.93 -52.80 -9.12
N THR A 95 10.87 -52.37 -8.27
CA THR A 95 11.46 -53.24 -7.23
C THR A 95 10.41 -53.66 -6.20
N ARG A 96 9.46 -52.80 -5.85
CA ARG A 96 8.36 -53.11 -4.94
C ARG A 96 7.36 -54.11 -5.54
N HIS A 97 7.14 -54.06 -6.86
CA HIS A 97 6.28 -55.00 -7.58
C HIS A 97 6.96 -56.32 -7.91
N GLU A 98 8.27 -56.33 -8.15
CA GLU A 98 9.08 -57.52 -8.41
C GLU A 98 9.50 -58.26 -7.14
N LEU A 99 9.67 -57.54 -6.02
CA LEU A 99 9.80 -58.18 -4.72
C LEU A 99 8.45 -58.82 -4.39
N PRO A 100 8.35 -60.16 -4.41
CA PRO A 100 7.17 -60.79 -3.86
C PRO A 100 7.15 -60.36 -2.39
N ILE A 101 5.98 -60.01 -1.85
CA ILE A 101 5.77 -59.90 -0.41
C ILE A 101 5.84 -61.32 0.20
N LYS A 102 6.91 -62.07 -0.09
CA LYS A 102 7.20 -63.43 0.37
C LYS A 102 7.88 -63.44 1.74
N ASN A 103 8.25 -62.27 2.27
CA ASN A 103 8.97 -62.15 3.53
C ASN A 103 8.17 -61.46 4.64
N ILE A 104 6.83 -61.46 4.60
CA ILE A 104 6.09 -61.37 5.86
C ILE A 104 6.09 -62.79 6.44
N TYR A 105 7.10 -63.09 7.23
CA TYR A 105 7.11 -64.29 8.06
C TYR A 105 5.97 -64.19 9.07
N ILE A 106 4.83 -64.80 8.73
CA ILE A 106 3.73 -64.99 9.67
C ILE A 106 4.16 -66.15 10.58
N LYS A 107 4.61 -65.81 11.79
CA LYS A 107 5.02 -66.80 12.78
C LYS A 107 3.76 -67.52 13.30
N GLY A 108 3.58 -68.79 12.93
CA GLY A 108 2.47 -69.63 13.39
C GLY A 108 1.47 -69.99 12.29
N ASP A 109 0.29 -70.47 12.67
CA ASP A 109 -0.78 -70.82 11.72
C ASP A 109 -1.29 -69.58 10.99
N LYS A 110 -1.20 -69.62 9.66
CA LYS A 110 -1.59 -68.53 8.77
C LYS A 110 -3.09 -68.22 8.87
N LEU A 111 -3.93 -69.24 9.05
CA LEU A 111 -5.38 -69.05 9.16
C LEU A 111 -5.72 -68.32 10.46
N ALA A 112 -5.14 -68.73 11.58
CA ALA A 112 -5.32 -68.05 12.86
C ALA A 112 -4.83 -66.59 12.86
N TYR A 113 -3.72 -66.30 12.17
CA TYR A 113 -3.22 -64.94 12.02
C TYR A 113 -4.15 -64.06 11.18
N LEU A 114 -4.67 -64.59 10.06
CA LEU A 114 -5.61 -63.87 9.21
C LEU A 114 -6.94 -63.61 9.94
N ASP A 115 -7.43 -64.56 10.73
CA ASP A 115 -8.62 -64.38 11.55
C ASP A 115 -8.42 -63.29 12.62
N GLU A 116 -7.27 -63.25 13.29
CA GLU A 116 -6.97 -62.20 14.27
C GLU A 116 -6.80 -60.84 13.59
N LEU A 117 -6.12 -60.79 12.45
CA LEU A 117 -5.96 -59.55 11.67
C LEU A 117 -7.33 -59.02 11.22
N GLN A 118 -8.22 -59.90 10.77
CA GLN A 118 -9.56 -59.53 10.36
C GLN A 118 -10.36 -58.98 11.54
N LYS A 119 -10.31 -59.61 12.72
CA LYS A 119 -10.93 -59.06 13.95
C LYS A 119 -10.41 -57.67 14.29
N ARG A 120 -9.08 -57.46 14.23
CA ARG A 120 -8.46 -56.16 14.51
C ARG A 120 -8.89 -55.10 13.50
N LEU A 121 -8.99 -55.46 12.22
CA LEU A 121 -9.49 -54.58 11.17
C LEU A 121 -10.95 -54.19 11.41
N THR A 122 -11.81 -55.15 11.77
CA THR A 122 -13.22 -54.87 12.08
C THR A 122 -13.35 -53.92 13.27
N ILE A 123 -12.61 -54.16 14.36
CA ILE A 123 -12.58 -53.28 15.53
C ILE A 123 -12.09 -51.88 15.16
N THR A 124 -11.05 -51.78 14.33
CA THR A 124 -10.51 -50.49 13.90
C THR A 124 -11.51 -49.76 13.01
N GLN A 125 -12.24 -50.47 12.16
CA GLN A 125 -13.29 -49.90 11.33
C GLN A 125 -14.46 -49.40 12.18
N GLU A 126 -14.92 -50.16 13.17
CA GLU A 126 -15.95 -49.74 14.13
C GLU A 126 -15.52 -48.50 14.91
N LEU A 127 -14.32 -48.49 15.49
CA LEU A 127 -13.75 -47.33 16.19
C LEU A 127 -13.60 -46.11 15.27
N LEU A 128 -13.18 -46.31 14.03
CA LEU A 128 -13.06 -45.21 13.06
C LEU A 128 -14.43 -44.63 12.72
N THR A 129 -15.47 -45.47 12.66
CA THR A 129 -16.85 -45.04 12.42
C THR A 129 -17.43 -44.29 13.63
N GLU A 130 -17.00 -44.64 14.85
CA GLU A 130 -17.35 -43.95 16.10
C GLU A 130 -16.61 -42.61 16.26
N VAL A 131 -15.31 -42.55 15.91
CA VAL A 131 -14.48 -41.34 16.00
C VAL A 131 -14.76 -40.36 14.87
N MET A 132 -15.15 -40.87 13.70
CA MET A 132 -15.57 -40.08 12.54
C MET A 132 -17.06 -40.34 12.28
N PRO A 133 -17.97 -39.91 13.16
CA PRO A 133 -19.38 -39.91 12.79
C PRO A 133 -19.49 -39.09 11.51
N SER A 134 -20.35 -39.50 10.59
CA SER A 134 -20.58 -38.82 9.32
C SER A 134 -20.99 -37.36 9.59
N HIS A 135 -20.03 -36.45 9.80
CA HIS A 135 -20.22 -35.03 10.13
C HIS A 135 -20.86 -34.24 8.97
N SER A 136 -21.44 -34.94 8.00
CA SER A 136 -22.10 -34.40 6.81
C SER A 136 -23.28 -33.49 7.18
N GLU A 137 -24.07 -33.82 8.22
CA GLU A 137 -25.22 -32.97 8.59
C GLU A 137 -24.83 -31.76 9.44
N GLU A 138 -23.93 -31.92 10.41
CA GLU A 138 -23.47 -30.80 11.24
C GLU A 138 -22.63 -29.80 10.45
N SER A 139 -21.76 -30.29 9.55
CA SER A 139 -21.00 -29.42 8.65
C SER A 139 -21.93 -28.69 7.67
N ALA A 140 -22.96 -29.34 7.12
CA ALA A 140 -23.93 -28.69 6.24
C ALA A 140 -24.71 -27.57 6.96
N LYS A 141 -25.11 -27.79 8.22
CA LYS A 141 -25.74 -26.75 9.06
C LYS A 141 -24.77 -25.61 9.39
N ALA A 142 -23.51 -25.91 9.68
CA ALA A 142 -22.49 -24.89 9.89
C ALA A 142 -22.25 -24.04 8.63
N PHE A 143 -22.25 -24.67 7.45
CA PHE A 143 -22.11 -23.98 6.16
C PHE A 143 -23.31 -23.07 5.84
N SER A 144 -24.54 -23.47 6.16
CA SER A 144 -25.71 -22.61 5.95
C SER A 144 -25.67 -21.37 6.85
N VAL A 145 -25.31 -21.53 8.13
CA VAL A 145 -25.15 -20.41 9.06
C VAL A 145 -24.03 -19.47 8.63
N LEU A 146 -22.90 -20.01 8.16
CA LEU A 146 -21.79 -19.21 7.62
C LEU A 146 -22.20 -18.40 6.39
N LYS A 147 -23.06 -18.97 5.54
CA LYS A 147 -23.59 -18.29 4.36
C LYS A 147 -24.51 -17.13 4.76
N GLU A 148 -25.42 -17.33 5.70
CA GLU A 148 -26.30 -16.28 6.23
C GLU A 148 -25.50 -15.15 6.91
N LEU A 149 -24.46 -15.51 7.68
CA LEU A 149 -23.56 -14.54 8.29
C LEU A 149 -22.82 -13.70 7.24
N LYS A 150 -22.38 -14.33 6.14
CA LYS A 150 -21.73 -13.63 5.03
C LYS A 150 -22.69 -12.65 4.35
N GLU A 151 -23.92 -13.08 4.08
CA GLU A 151 -24.93 -12.23 3.43
C GLU A 151 -25.32 -11.03 4.31
N THR A 152 -25.52 -11.25 5.61
CA THR A 152 -25.81 -10.19 6.57
C THR A 152 -24.65 -9.21 6.74
N SER A 153 -23.41 -9.69 6.79
CA SER A 153 -22.20 -8.86 6.83
C SER A 153 -22.07 -7.97 5.59
N GLN A 154 -22.30 -8.52 4.39
CA GLN A 154 -22.26 -7.75 3.15
C GLN A 154 -23.35 -6.67 3.07
N LYS A 155 -24.54 -6.96 3.62
CA LYS A 155 -25.62 -5.97 3.72
C LYS A 155 -25.25 -4.84 4.66
N LEU A 156 -24.69 -5.16 5.83
CA LEU A 156 -24.25 -4.18 6.81
C LEU A 156 -23.18 -3.25 6.22
N ASP A 157 -22.21 -3.81 5.49
CA ASP A 157 -21.10 -3.05 4.91
C ASP A 157 -21.59 -2.03 3.86
N LYS A 158 -22.57 -2.42 3.04
CA LYS A 158 -23.24 -1.52 2.09
C LYS A 158 -24.00 -0.39 2.79
N GLU A 159 -24.73 -0.69 3.86
CA GLU A 159 -25.44 0.33 4.63
C GLU A 159 -24.46 1.27 5.34
N LEU A 160 -23.33 0.77 5.83
CA LEU A 160 -22.28 1.58 6.43
C LEU A 160 -21.68 2.56 5.41
N GLN A 161 -21.34 2.09 4.21
CA GLN A 161 -20.85 2.95 3.12
C GLN A 161 -21.88 4.01 2.73
N ARG A 162 -23.15 3.63 2.65
CA ARG A 162 -24.25 4.56 2.35
C ARG A 162 -24.39 5.63 3.43
N SER A 163 -24.40 5.23 4.70
CA SER A 163 -24.50 6.13 5.84
C SER A 163 -23.32 7.09 5.89
N PHE A 164 -22.09 6.59 5.69
CA PHE A 164 -20.89 7.41 5.64
C PHE A 164 -20.98 8.48 4.55
N THR A 165 -21.41 8.10 3.35
CA THR A 165 -21.61 9.04 2.23
C THR A 165 -22.66 10.10 2.57
N GLN A 166 -23.76 9.72 3.22
CA GLN A 166 -24.80 10.67 3.64
C GLN A 166 -24.28 11.67 4.67
N VAL A 167 -23.52 11.19 5.68
CA VAL A 167 -22.92 12.06 6.70
C VAL A 167 -21.90 13.01 6.08
N GLN A 168 -21.08 12.53 5.14
CA GLN A 168 -20.11 13.36 4.43
C GLN A 168 -20.80 14.46 3.62
N ASN A 169 -21.85 14.11 2.87
CA ASN A 169 -22.64 15.08 2.10
C ASN A 169 -23.28 16.13 3.01
N LEU A 170 -23.88 15.69 4.12
CA LEU A 170 -24.50 16.61 5.09
C LEU A 170 -23.45 17.55 5.70
N SER A 171 -22.27 17.05 6.03
CA SER A 171 -21.15 17.86 6.52
C SER A 171 -20.71 18.93 5.51
N CYS A 172 -20.62 18.56 4.22
CA CYS A 172 -20.33 19.51 3.14
C CYS A 172 -21.40 20.59 3.03
N GLU A 173 -22.68 20.23 3.05
CA GLU A 173 -23.79 21.20 2.99
C GLU A 173 -23.81 22.13 4.20
N VAL A 174 -23.58 21.61 5.42
CA VAL A 174 -23.47 22.45 6.63
C VAL A 174 -22.29 23.41 6.52
N SER A 175 -21.14 22.93 6.06
CA SER A 175 -19.94 23.78 5.88
C SER A 175 -20.18 24.88 4.85
N LYS A 176 -20.87 24.55 3.75
CA LYS A 176 -21.27 25.50 2.73
C LYS A 176 -22.25 26.54 3.28
N GLU A 177 -23.28 26.11 4.01
CA GLU A 177 -24.26 27.02 4.64
C GLU A 177 -23.59 27.97 5.63
N VAL A 178 -22.69 27.46 6.48
CA VAL A 178 -21.92 28.30 7.42
C VAL A 178 -21.04 29.30 6.67
N SER A 179 -20.40 28.88 5.59
CA SER A 179 -19.56 29.77 4.77
C SER A 179 -20.39 30.87 4.11
N LEU A 180 -21.55 30.54 3.52
CA LEU A 180 -22.46 31.51 2.92
C LEU A 180 -23.01 32.49 3.96
N ARG A 181 -23.39 31.99 5.15
CA ARG A 181 -23.86 32.84 6.25
C ARG A 181 -22.77 33.79 6.75
N ASN A 182 -21.54 33.32 6.87
CA ASN A 182 -20.41 34.18 7.25
C ASN A 182 -20.11 35.23 6.17
N GLN A 183 -20.16 34.84 4.89
CA GLN A 183 -20.06 35.77 3.78
C GLN A 183 -21.12 36.87 3.87
N GLN A 184 -22.39 36.49 4.06
CA GLN A 184 -23.50 37.45 4.18
C GLN A 184 -23.28 38.43 5.34
N ILE A 185 -22.88 37.95 6.52
CA ILE A 185 -22.59 38.81 7.67
C ILE A 185 -21.41 39.77 7.38
N CYS A 186 -20.38 39.30 6.69
CA CYS A 186 -19.24 40.15 6.31
C CYS A 186 -19.65 41.25 5.32
N GLU A 187 -20.44 40.89 4.29
CA GLU A 187 -20.99 41.81 3.30
C GLU A 187 -21.91 42.86 3.94
N ASP A 188 -22.76 42.46 4.89
CA ASP A 188 -23.66 43.37 5.63
C ASP A 188 -22.89 44.37 6.51
N ASN A 189 -21.80 43.93 7.15
CA ASN A 189 -21.02 44.77 8.07
C ASN A 189 -20.05 45.74 7.38
N HIS A 190 -19.46 45.36 6.24
CA HIS A 190 -18.37 46.11 5.59
C HIS A 190 -18.78 46.72 4.25
N GLY A 191 -19.95 46.35 3.72
CA GLY A 191 -20.46 46.81 2.44
C GLY A 191 -19.90 46.04 1.24
N LEU A 192 -20.76 45.77 0.27
CA LEU A 192 -20.49 44.87 -0.86
C LEU A 192 -19.28 45.28 -1.72
N ASP A 193 -19.04 46.59 -1.88
CA ASP A 193 -17.93 47.10 -2.71
C ASP A 193 -16.55 46.92 -2.06
N VAL A 194 -16.48 46.96 -0.72
CA VAL A 194 -15.22 46.71 0.00
C VAL A 194 -14.88 45.22 -0.01
N VAL A 195 -15.87 44.36 0.21
CA VAL A 195 -15.68 42.92 0.33
C VAL A 195 -15.39 42.27 -1.04
N LYS A 196 -15.91 42.81 -2.16
CA LYS A 196 -15.54 42.37 -3.52
C LYS A 196 -14.04 42.42 -3.77
N HIS A 197 -13.34 43.42 -3.23
CA HIS A 197 -11.88 43.52 -3.34
C HIS A 197 -11.13 42.47 -2.51
N TRP A 198 -11.79 41.74 -1.60
CA TRP A 198 -11.19 40.64 -0.85
C TRP A 198 -11.44 39.28 -1.51
N TYR A 199 -12.54 39.12 -2.25
CA TYR A 199 -12.88 37.87 -2.93
C TYR A 199 -12.23 37.70 -4.30
N PHE A 200 -11.97 38.82 -5.00
CA PHE A 200 -11.62 38.81 -6.42
C PHE A 200 -10.32 39.53 -6.79
N ASN A 201 -9.54 40.01 -5.79
CA ASN A 201 -8.17 40.46 -6.02
C ASN A 201 -7.17 39.32 -5.84
#